data_AF-A0A1L6I5J7-F1
#
_entry.id   AF-A0A1L6I5J7-F1
#
_cell.length_a   1.000
_cell.length_b   1.000
_cell.length_c   1.000
_cell.angle_alpha   90.00
_cell.angle_beta   90.00
_cell.angle_gamma   90.00
#
_symmetry.space_group_name_H-M   'P 1'
#
loop_
_entity.id
_entity.type
_entity.pdbx_description
1 polymer ?
#
loop_
_entity_poly.entity_id
_entity_poly.type
_entity_poly.pdbx_seq_one_letter_code
_entity_poly.pdbx_strand_id
1 'polypeptide(L)'
;MKRLAFFLIGLVCTSLHAAATDPVDEIANRSGLPASEVSALIANCDASQTSMNFCAWRDQLVAEQNLHLVMADREAQSPTCKARLEKQISRWITQRDRACRSEAQQAWGTGSMRQAAQATCAAKQTETLIGKVKAFGCR
;
A
#
# COMPACT_ATOMS: atom_id res chain seq x y z
N MET A 1 4.97 56.31 -22.82
CA MET A 1 4.27 55.85 -21.60
C MET A 1 3.30 54.73 -21.95
N LYS A 2 3.61 53.46 -21.65
CA LYS A 2 2.60 52.43 -21.38
C LYS A 2 3.27 51.23 -20.70
N ARG A 3 2.61 50.77 -19.64
CA ARG A 3 3.18 50.08 -18.48
C ARG A 3 3.35 48.59 -18.76
N LEU A 4 4.51 48.06 -18.38
CA LEU A 4 4.76 46.64 -18.16
C LEU A 4 3.88 46.14 -17.01
N ALA A 5 3.13 45.08 -17.23
CA ALA A 5 2.47 44.32 -16.17
C ALA A 5 2.81 42.84 -16.39
N PHE A 6 3.92 42.40 -15.80
CA PHE A 6 4.26 40.99 -15.64
C PHE A 6 3.42 40.43 -14.49
N PHE A 7 2.42 39.60 -14.80
CA PHE A 7 1.74 38.76 -13.81
C PHE A 7 2.60 37.53 -13.54
N LEU A 8 3.32 37.53 -12.42
CA LEU A 8 3.96 36.34 -11.86
C LEU A 8 2.93 35.57 -11.04
N ILE A 9 2.34 34.54 -11.63
CA ILE A 9 1.55 33.55 -10.88
C ILE A 9 2.56 32.57 -10.25
N GLY A 10 2.85 32.78 -8.97
CA GLY A 10 3.63 31.85 -8.16
C GLY A 10 2.82 30.58 -7.89
N LEU A 11 3.13 29.51 -8.61
CA LEU A 11 2.60 28.18 -8.34
C LEU A 11 3.31 27.64 -7.08
N VAL A 12 2.71 27.85 -5.92
CA VAL A 12 3.18 27.25 -4.67
C VAL A 12 2.78 25.77 -4.69
N CYS A 13 3.68 24.91 -5.14
CA CYS A 13 3.56 23.46 -4.96
C CYS A 13 3.69 23.17 -3.46
N THR A 14 2.56 23.12 -2.75
CA THR A 14 2.53 22.51 -1.42
C THR A 14 2.68 21.00 -1.64
N SER A 15 3.81 20.45 -1.20
CA SER A 15 4.03 19.01 -1.13
C SER A 15 3.04 18.43 -0.13
N LEU A 16 1.87 18.03 -0.61
CA LEU A 16 0.90 17.29 0.18
C LEU A 16 1.59 15.99 0.58
N HIS A 17 2.13 15.94 1.80
CA HIS A 17 2.48 14.67 2.43
C HIS A 17 1.15 13.95 2.60
N ALA A 18 0.85 13.04 1.68
CA ALA A 18 -0.32 12.17 1.81
C ALA A 18 -0.14 11.39 3.12
N ALA A 19 -0.89 11.79 4.15
CA ALA A 19 -1.03 10.98 5.35
C ALA A 19 -1.50 9.59 4.91
N ALA A 20 -0.98 8.54 5.55
CA ALA A 20 -1.41 7.18 5.24
C ALA A 20 -2.94 7.09 5.40
N THR A 21 -3.64 6.73 4.33
CA THR A 21 -5.10 6.58 4.33
C THR A 21 -5.51 5.49 5.32
N ASP A 22 -6.55 5.74 6.12
CA ASP A 22 -7.12 4.73 7.01
C ASP A 22 -7.49 3.48 6.19
N PRO A 23 -7.02 2.26 6.56
CA PRO A 23 -7.40 1.03 5.87
C PRO A 23 -8.92 0.85 5.74
N VAL A 24 -9.72 1.31 6.70
CA VAL A 24 -11.19 1.26 6.64
C VAL A 24 -11.71 2.09 5.47
N ASP A 25 -11.22 3.32 5.33
CA ASP A 25 -11.67 4.25 4.29
C ASP A 25 -11.27 3.76 2.89
N GLU A 26 -10.05 3.24 2.75
CA GLU A 26 -9.59 2.67 1.48
C GLU A 26 -10.42 1.44 1.09
N ILE A 27 -10.73 0.57 2.05
CA ILE A 27 -11.59 -0.60 1.80
C ILE A 27 -13.03 -0.16 1.49
N ALA A 28 -13.56 0.85 2.17
CA ALA A 28 -14.87 1.42 1.90
C ALA A 28 -14.95 1.94 0.47
N ASN A 29 -13.96 2.73 0.05
CA ASN A 29 -13.84 3.23 -1.32
C ASN A 29 -13.75 2.09 -2.34
N ARG A 30 -12.94 1.07 -2.07
CA ARG A 30 -12.76 -0.09 -2.97
C ARG A 30 -13.98 -0.98 -3.08
N SER A 31 -14.72 -1.17 -1.99
CA SER A 31 -15.87 -2.08 -1.92
C SER A 31 -17.20 -1.41 -2.27
N GLY A 32 -17.28 -0.08 -2.16
CA GLY A 32 -18.53 0.67 -2.25
C GLY A 32 -19.41 0.57 -0.99
N LEU A 33 -18.91 -0.04 0.09
CA LEU A 33 -19.62 -0.13 1.36
C LEU A 33 -19.35 1.09 2.25
N PRO A 34 -20.28 1.46 3.14
CA PRO A 34 -20.03 2.46 4.16
C PRO A 34 -18.85 2.05 5.08
N ALA A 35 -18.03 3.02 5.50
CA ALA A 35 -16.92 2.79 6.42
C ALA A 35 -17.34 2.11 7.74
N SER A 36 -18.55 2.39 8.24
CA SER A 36 -19.11 1.73 9.43
C SER A 36 -19.37 0.24 9.19
N GLU A 37 -19.83 -0.14 8.00
CA GLU A 37 -20.06 -1.54 7.62
C GLU A 37 -18.72 -2.26 7.42
N VAL A 38 -17.75 -1.62 6.77
CA VAL A 38 -16.38 -2.13 6.66
C VAL A 38 -15.78 -2.37 8.04
N SER A 39 -15.92 -1.40 8.95
CA SER A 39 -15.43 -1.50 10.33
C SER A 39 -16.03 -2.72 11.05
N ALA A 40 -17.33 -2.96 10.88
CA ALA A 40 -18.00 -4.12 11.44
C ALA A 40 -17.48 -5.44 10.83
N LEU A 41 -17.27 -5.49 9.51
CA LEU A 41 -16.76 -6.67 8.80
C LEU A 41 -15.32 -7.03 9.22
N ILE A 42 -14.45 -6.04 9.45
CA ILE A 42 -13.06 -6.30 9.83
C ILE A 42 -12.85 -6.50 11.34
N ALA A 43 -13.86 -6.23 12.16
CA ALA A 43 -13.78 -6.38 13.61
C ALA A 43 -13.68 -7.86 14.06
N ASN A 44 -14.24 -8.79 13.28
CA ASN A 44 -14.12 -10.22 13.52
C ASN A 44 -13.86 -10.97 12.21
N CYS A 45 -12.58 -11.22 11.93
CA CYS A 45 -12.14 -11.80 10.66
C CYS A 45 -12.70 -13.19 10.36
N ASP A 46 -13.03 -13.96 11.40
CA ASP A 46 -13.49 -15.35 11.27
C ASP A 46 -15.02 -15.46 11.25
N ALA A 47 -15.75 -14.34 11.36
CA ALA A 47 -17.22 -14.35 11.44
C ALA A 47 -17.88 -14.85 10.15
N SER A 48 -17.27 -14.61 9.00
CA SER A 48 -17.82 -15.01 7.70
C SER A 48 -16.75 -14.97 6.62
N GLN A 49 -17.05 -15.56 5.47
CA GLN A 49 -16.18 -15.47 4.31
C GLN A 49 -15.94 -14.04 3.84
N THR A 50 -16.96 -13.18 3.91
CA THR A 50 -16.82 -11.75 3.62
C THR A 50 -15.87 -11.09 4.60
N SER A 51 -15.99 -11.38 5.90
CA SER A 51 -15.10 -10.84 6.94
C SER A 51 -13.65 -11.26 6.69
N MET A 52 -13.40 -12.53 6.32
CA MET A 52 -12.07 -13.01 5.94
C MET A 52 -11.49 -12.24 4.75
N ASN A 53 -12.30 -12.01 3.71
CA ASN A 53 -11.89 -11.25 2.53
C ASN A 53 -11.51 -9.81 2.88
N PHE A 54 -12.32 -9.14 3.70
CA PHE A 54 -12.08 -7.74 4.09
C PHE A 54 -10.88 -7.62 5.04
N CYS A 55 -10.71 -8.56 5.98
CA CYS A 55 -9.51 -8.59 6.82
C CYS A 55 -8.24 -8.84 5.99
N ALA A 56 -8.26 -9.72 5.00
CA ALA A 56 -7.11 -9.92 4.12
C ALA A 56 -6.72 -8.64 3.35
N TRP A 57 -7.70 -7.83 2.92
CA TRP A 57 -7.43 -6.51 2.34
C TRP A 57 -6.85 -5.53 3.35
N ARG A 58 -7.41 -5.46 4.56
CA ARG A 58 -6.87 -4.62 5.64
C ARG A 58 -5.41 -4.96 5.92
N ASP A 59 -5.10 -6.25 6.07
CA ASP A 59 -3.75 -6.69 6.43
C ASP A 59 -2.75 -6.37 5.30
N GLN A 60 -3.16 -6.50 4.03
CA GLN A 60 -2.35 -6.05 2.90
C GLN A 60 -2.07 -4.54 2.98
N LEU A 61 -3.11 -3.72 3.18
CA LEU A 61 -2.97 -2.26 3.24
C LEU A 61 -2.07 -1.82 4.39
N VAL A 62 -2.26 -2.40 5.58
CA VAL A 62 -1.43 -2.13 6.75
C VAL A 62 0.03 -2.50 6.50
N ALA A 63 0.29 -3.65 5.88
CA ALA A 63 1.65 -4.06 5.54
C ALA A 63 2.31 -3.10 4.52
N GLU A 64 1.56 -2.65 3.51
CA GLU A 64 2.05 -1.69 2.50
C GLU A 64 2.31 -0.31 3.11
N GLN A 65 1.44 0.17 3.99
CA GLN A 65 1.66 1.42 4.74
C GLN A 65 2.91 1.32 5.61
N ASN A 66 3.11 0.20 6.30
CA ASN A 66 4.33 -0.03 7.10
C ASN A 66 5.60 -0.04 6.22
N LEU A 67 5.53 -0.62 5.02
CA LEU A 67 6.64 -0.55 4.07
C LEU A 67 6.96 0.91 3.69
N HIS A 68 5.94 1.73 3.41
CA HIS A 68 6.15 3.16 3.13
C HIS A 68 6.77 3.91 4.32
N LEU A 69 6.32 3.66 5.54
CA LEU A 69 6.91 4.27 6.74
C LEU A 69 8.39 3.88 6.92
N VAL A 70 8.71 2.60 6.72
CA VAL A 70 10.09 2.12 6.79
C VAL A 70 10.94 2.72 5.68
N MET A 71 10.41 2.86 4.46
CA MET A 71 11.13 3.57 3.39
C MET A 71 11.42 5.01 3.77
N ALA A 72 10.42 5.75 4.27
CA ALA A 72 10.57 7.15 4.68
C ALA A 72 11.62 7.31 5.78
N ASP A 73 11.65 6.42 6.77
CA ASP A 73 12.68 6.38 7.82
C ASP A 73 14.09 6.15 7.23
N ARG A 74 14.22 5.21 6.28
CA ARG A 74 15.51 4.96 5.60
C ARG A 74 15.95 6.15 4.75
N GLU A 75 15.03 6.82 4.08
CA GLU A 75 15.29 8.04 3.31
C GLU A 75 15.74 9.18 4.22
N ALA A 76 15.12 9.35 5.39
CA ALA A 76 15.51 10.35 6.37
C ALA A 76 16.92 10.09 6.93
N GLN A 77 17.27 8.82 7.16
CA GLN A 77 18.61 8.44 7.62
C GLN A 77 19.69 8.57 6.53
N SER A 78 19.34 8.34 5.27
CA SER A 78 20.27 8.40 4.14
C SER A 78 19.55 8.83 2.86
N PRO A 79 19.52 10.14 2.54
CA PRO A 79 18.83 10.66 1.36
C PRO A 79 19.31 10.05 0.03
N THR A 80 20.58 9.65 -0.04
CA THR A 80 21.18 8.93 -1.17
C THR A 80 20.53 7.57 -1.44
N CYS A 81 19.82 7.01 -0.45
CA CYS A 81 19.20 5.70 -0.51
C CYS A 81 17.84 5.72 -1.24
N LYS A 82 17.19 6.88 -1.32
CA LYS A 82 15.84 7.07 -1.85
C LYS A 82 15.64 6.42 -3.22
N ALA A 83 16.33 6.93 -4.24
CA ALA A 83 16.13 6.49 -5.62
C ALA A 83 16.45 5.00 -5.81
N ARG A 84 17.39 4.46 -5.02
CA ARG A 84 17.75 3.04 -5.07
C ARG A 84 16.67 2.17 -4.44
N LEU A 85 16.17 2.55 -3.26
CA LEU A 85 15.10 1.85 -2.56
C LEU A 85 13.80 1.89 -3.38
N GLU A 86 13.36 3.06 -3.84
CA GLU A 86 12.16 3.22 -4.67
C GLU A 86 12.21 2.33 -5.93
N LYS A 87 13.35 2.32 -6.62
CA LYS A 87 13.55 1.48 -7.82
C LYS A 87 13.53 -0.01 -7.51
N GLN A 88 14.12 -0.45 -6.41
CA GLN A 88 14.12 -1.87 -6.03
C GLN A 88 12.73 -2.32 -5.57
N ILE A 89 12.07 -1.50 -4.76
CA ILE A 89 10.76 -1.81 -4.17
C ILE A 89 9.67 -1.80 -5.24
N SER A 90 9.65 -0.83 -6.16
CA SER A 90 8.68 -0.82 -7.28
C SER A 90 8.78 -2.07 -8.16
N ARG A 91 10.00 -2.53 -8.46
CA ARG A 91 10.23 -3.79 -9.19
C ARG A 91 9.75 -4.99 -8.40
N TRP A 92 10.07 -5.01 -7.09
CA TRP A 92 9.66 -6.09 -6.22
C TRP A 92 8.14 -6.17 -6.05
N ILE A 93 7.42 -5.04 -5.90
CA ILE A 93 5.95 -4.99 -5.81
C ILE A 93 5.33 -5.62 -7.05
N THR A 94 5.81 -5.25 -8.24
CA THR A 94 5.33 -5.81 -9.51
C THR A 94 5.52 -7.33 -9.55
N GLN A 95 6.68 -7.83 -9.07
CA GLN A 95 6.98 -9.25 -9.01
C GLN A 95 6.10 -9.99 -7.98
N ARG A 96 5.96 -9.44 -6.78
CA ARG A 96 5.10 -9.94 -5.70
C ARG A 96 3.67 -10.09 -6.21
N ASP A 97 3.11 -9.06 -6.82
CA ASP A 97 1.71 -9.05 -7.25
C ASP A 97 1.44 -10.08 -8.34
N ARG A 98 2.39 -10.26 -9.27
CA ARG A 98 2.32 -11.31 -10.28
C ARG A 98 2.37 -12.70 -9.65
N ALA A 99 3.31 -12.94 -8.73
CA ALA A 99 3.46 -14.22 -8.06
C ALA A 99 2.23 -14.56 -7.22
N CYS A 100 1.80 -13.65 -6.34
CA CYS A 100 0.63 -13.85 -5.48
C CYS A 100 -0.66 -14.04 -6.28
N ARG A 101 -0.83 -13.34 -7.41
CA ARG A 101 -1.97 -13.58 -8.32
C ARG A 101 -1.93 -14.99 -8.91
N SER A 102 -0.76 -15.46 -9.34
CA SER A 102 -0.59 -16.78 -9.91
C SER A 102 -0.85 -17.88 -8.87
N GLU A 103 -0.29 -17.74 -7.67
CA GLU A 103 -0.48 -18.69 -6.56
C GLU A 103 -1.96 -18.75 -6.12
N ALA A 104 -2.60 -17.58 -5.96
CA ALA A 104 -4.02 -17.52 -5.62
C ALA A 104 -4.90 -18.13 -6.72
N GLN A 105 -4.58 -17.91 -8.00
CA GLN A 105 -5.28 -18.52 -9.13
C GLN A 105 -5.13 -20.05 -9.14
N GLN A 106 -3.94 -20.56 -8.84
CA GLN A 106 -3.68 -22.00 -8.77
C GLN A 106 -4.43 -22.66 -7.63
N ALA A 107 -4.47 -22.04 -6.46
CA ALA A 107 -5.10 -22.60 -5.27
C ALA A 107 -6.63 -22.48 -5.29
N TRP A 108 -7.17 -21.38 -5.85
CA TRP A 108 -8.59 -21.05 -5.70
C TRP A 108 -9.36 -20.93 -7.02
N GLY A 109 -8.71 -21.00 -8.18
CA GLY A 109 -9.40 -20.96 -9.47
C GLY A 109 -10.23 -19.69 -9.65
N THR A 110 -11.55 -19.81 -9.77
CA THR A 110 -12.50 -18.69 -9.79
C THR A 110 -13.26 -18.51 -8.47
N GLY A 111 -12.87 -19.24 -7.42
CA GLY A 111 -13.50 -19.24 -6.11
C GLY A 111 -13.45 -17.89 -5.40
N SER A 112 -14.43 -17.66 -4.55
CA SER A 112 -14.65 -16.39 -3.83
C SER A 112 -13.55 -16.04 -2.81
N MET A 113 -12.67 -17.00 -2.45
CA MET A 113 -11.49 -16.76 -1.61
C MET A 113 -10.22 -16.37 -2.37
N ARG A 114 -10.23 -16.38 -3.71
CA ARG A 114 -9.04 -16.04 -4.50
C ARG A 114 -8.49 -14.65 -4.16
N GLN A 115 -9.38 -13.67 -3.96
CA GLN A 115 -8.97 -12.30 -3.63
C GLN A 115 -8.35 -12.20 -2.24
N ALA A 116 -8.92 -12.88 -1.23
CA ALA A 116 -8.29 -13.01 0.08
C ALA A 116 -6.90 -13.65 -0.04
N ALA A 117 -6.80 -14.78 -0.73
CA ALA A 117 -5.53 -15.50 -0.87
C ALA A 117 -4.44 -14.64 -1.51
N GLN A 118 -4.79 -13.86 -2.55
CA GLN A 118 -3.86 -12.92 -3.17
C GLN A 118 -3.42 -11.83 -2.18
N ALA A 119 -4.36 -11.24 -1.44
CA ALA A 119 -4.07 -10.17 -0.48
C ALA A 119 -3.24 -10.68 0.72
N THR A 120 -3.57 -11.84 1.26
CA THR A 120 -2.79 -12.51 2.32
C THR A 120 -1.37 -12.83 1.86
N CYS A 121 -1.20 -13.34 0.63
CA CYS A 121 0.13 -13.54 0.04
C CYS A 121 0.90 -12.22 -0.03
N ALA A 122 0.27 -11.16 -0.53
CA ALA A 122 0.90 -9.85 -0.67
C ALA A 122 1.31 -9.26 0.69
N ALA A 123 0.47 -9.39 1.72
CA ALA A 123 0.77 -8.95 3.08
C ALA A 123 2.03 -9.65 3.64
N LYS A 124 2.04 -10.98 3.65
CA LYS A 124 3.20 -11.79 4.10
C LYS A 124 4.47 -11.51 3.30
N GLN A 125 4.29 -11.38 1.98
CA GLN A 125 5.19 -10.76 1.02
C GLN A 125 5.97 -9.57 1.60
N THR A 126 5.17 -8.59 1.96
CA THR A 126 5.55 -7.23 2.30
C THR A 126 6.19 -7.17 3.67
N GLU A 127 5.67 -7.90 4.65
CA GLU A 127 6.30 -8.07 5.96
C GLU A 127 7.72 -8.65 5.84
N THR A 128 7.91 -9.64 4.95
CA THR A 128 9.23 -10.20 4.67
C THR A 128 10.16 -9.17 4.03
N LEU A 129 9.66 -8.37 3.08
CA LEU A 129 10.43 -7.30 2.45
C LEU A 129 10.83 -6.22 3.47
N ILE A 130 9.94 -5.84 4.38
CA ILE A 130 10.21 -4.82 5.40
C ILE A 130 11.48 -5.17 6.19
N GLY A 131 11.65 -6.44 6.58
CA GLY A 131 12.88 -6.90 7.23
C GLY A 131 14.13 -6.67 6.37
N LYS A 132 14.04 -6.89 5.06
CA LYS A 132 15.14 -6.66 4.11
C LYS A 132 15.44 -5.18 3.88
N VAL A 133 14.41 -4.32 3.84
CA VAL A 133 14.58 -2.87 3.68
C VAL A 133 15.25 -2.26 4.90
N LYS A 134 14.88 -2.70 6.12
CA LYS A 134 15.56 -2.28 7.35
C LYS A 134 17.06 -2.62 7.34
N ALA A 135 17.41 -3.78 6.78
CA ALA A 135 18.80 -4.23 6.64
C ALA A 135 19.51 -3.69 5.36
N PHE A 136 18.82 -2.90 4.54
CA PHE A 136 19.36 -2.48 3.24
C PHE A 136 20.53 -1.51 3.39
N GLY A 137 21.66 -1.84 2.78
CA GLY A 137 22.86 -1.00 2.77
C GLY A 137 22.70 0.21 1.84
N CYS A 138 22.77 1.40 2.40
CA CYS A 138 22.67 2.68 1.68
C CYS A 138 24.01 3.23 1.17
N ARG A 139 25.03 2.38 1.05
CA ARG A 139 26.36 2.73 0.52
C ARG A 139 26.37 2.76 -0.99
#